data_AF-A0A5M4D9J4-F1
#
_entry.id   AF-A0A5M4D9J4-F1
#
_cell.length_a   1.000
_cell.length_b   1.000
_cell.length_c   1.000
_cell.angle_alpha   90.00
_cell.angle_beta   90.00
_cell.angle_gamma   90.00
#
_symmetry.space_group_name_H-M   'P 1'
#
loop_
_entity.id
_entity.type
_entity.pdbx_description
1 polymer ?
#
loop_
_entity_poly.entity_id
_entity_poly.type
_entity_poly.pdbx_seq_one_letter_code
_entity_poly.pdbx_strand_id
1 'polypeptide(L)' 'MLDLREVFSVTDFLRNHKELVARVTETRKPVVLTVKGKPALVIQDAGSYQELMDRLEKAEGKVTDP' A
#
# COMPACT_ATOMS: atom_id res chain seq x y z
N MET A 1 -11.31 2.42 0.66
CA MET A 1 -11.61 1.03 1.07
C MET A 1 -10.63 0.12 0.34
N LEU A 2 -10.04 -0.87 1.01
CA LEU A 2 -9.17 -1.85 0.35
C LEU A 2 -10.00 -2.65 -0.66
N ASP A 3 -9.50 -2.74 -1.89
CA ASP A 3 -10.15 -3.54 -2.93
C ASP A 3 -9.78 -5.01 -2.72
N LEU A 4 -10.78 -5.85 -2.40
CA LEU A 4 -10.55 -7.28 -2.15
C LEU A 4 -10.13 -8.04 -3.41
N ARG A 5 -10.15 -7.41 -4.59
CA ARG A 5 -9.59 -7.97 -5.82
C ARG A 5 -8.08 -7.75 -5.94
N GLU A 6 -7.53 -6.80 -5.19
CA GLU A 6 -6.11 -6.46 -5.18
C GLU A 6 -5.38 -7.22 -4.07
N VAL A 7 -5.57 -8.55 -4.04
CA VAL A 7 -5.01 -9.45 -3.02
C VAL A 7 -4.15 -10.51 -3.69
N PHE A 8 -2.89 -10.61 -3.30
CA PHE A 8 -1.90 -11.53 -3.89
C PHE A 8 -1.16 -12.29 -2.79
N SER A 9 -0.57 -13.45 -3.08
CA SER A 9 0.33 -14.09 -2.11
C SER A 9 1.71 -13.46 -2.16
N VAL A 10 2.47 -13.54 -1.05
CA VAL A 10 3.90 -13.17 -1.06
C VAL A 10 4.67 -13.99 -2.09
N THR A 11 4.30 -15.26 -2.32
CA THR A 11 4.91 -16.10 -3.35
C THR A 11 4.68 -15.55 -4.76
N ASP A 12 3.47 -15.09 -5.07
CA ASP A 12 3.16 -14.47 -6.37
C ASP A 12 3.92 -13.15 -6.53
N PHE A 13 4.01 -12.35 -5.47
CA PHE A 13 4.79 -11.12 -5.49
C PHE A 13 6.25 -11.40 -5.82
N LEU A 14 6.91 -12.35 -5.15
CA LEU A 14 8.33 -12.64 -5.42
C LEU A 14 8.58 -13.04 -6.89
N ARG A 15 7.64 -13.75 -7.52
CA ARG A 15 7.71 -14.14 -8.94
C ARG A 15 7.42 -12.97 -9.88
N ASN A 16 6.45 -12.13 -9.55
CA ASN A 16 5.87 -11.13 -10.47
C ASN A 16 6.03 -9.68 -9.98
N HIS A 17 7.01 -9.41 -9.10
CA HIS A 17 7.13 -8.14 -8.39
C HIS A 17 7.20 -6.92 -9.31
N LYS A 18 7.83 -7.03 -10.49
CA LYS A 18 7.94 -5.90 -11.43
C LYS A 18 6.57 -5.41 -11.92
N GLU A 19 5.69 -6.34 -12.30
CA GLU A 19 4.34 -6.02 -12.75
C GLU A 19 3.49 -5.52 -11.58
N LEU A 20 3.62 -6.14 -10.40
CA LEU A 20 2.87 -5.71 -9.22
C LEU A 20 3.27 -4.29 -8.79
N VAL A 21 4.58 -3.99 -8.78
CA VAL A 21 5.10 -2.65 -8.47
C VAL A 21 4.61 -1.64 -9.50
N ALA A 22 4.72 -1.95 -10.80
CA ALA A 22 4.21 -1.06 -11.85
C ALA A 22 2.73 -0.74 -11.65
N ARG A 23 1.90 -1.77 -11.42
CA ARG A 23 0.47 -1.60 -11.13
C ARG A 23 0.22 -0.70 -9.93
N VAL A 24 0.90 -0.91 -8.81
CA VAL A 24 0.74 -0.08 -7.60
C VAL A 24 1.12 1.37 -7.89
N THR A 25 2.25 1.59 -8.58
CA THR A 25 2.74 2.94 -8.86
C THR A 25 1.89 3.68 -9.91
N GLU A 26 1.39 2.99 -10.93
CA GLU A 26 0.58 3.59 -12.00
C GLU A 26 -0.85 3.88 -11.53
N THR A 27 -1.46 2.93 -10.80
CA THR A 27 -2.84 3.08 -10.36
C THR A 27 -2.98 3.86 -9.06
N ARG A 28 -1.87 4.00 -8.30
CA ARG A 28 -1.84 4.54 -6.93
C ARG A 28 -2.80 3.84 -5.97
N LYS A 29 -3.19 2.60 -6.30
CA LYS A 29 -4.06 1.76 -5.47
C LYS A 29 -3.19 0.81 -4.63
N PRO A 30 -3.43 0.72 -3.31
CA PRO A 30 -2.73 -0.24 -2.47
C PRO A 30 -3.20 -1.67 -2.79
N VAL A 31 -2.28 -2.61 -2.62
CA VAL A 31 -2.52 -4.06 -2.78
C VAL A 31 -2.19 -4.77 -1.47
N VAL A 32 -2.90 -5.87 -1.17
CA VAL A 32 -2.67 -6.68 0.02
C VAL A 32 -1.86 -7.91 -0.35
N LEU A 33 -0.80 -8.20 0.41
CA LEU A 33 -0.11 -9.48 0.35
C LEU A 33 -0.55 -10.41 1.47
N THR A 34 -0.72 -11.69 1.12
CA THR A 34 -1.08 -12.76 2.04
C THR A 34 0.09 -13.72 2.30
N VAL A 35 0.16 -14.22 3.53
CA VAL A 35 1.04 -15.31 3.95
C VAL A 35 0.14 -16.44 4.44
N LYS A 36 0.27 -17.63 3.84
CA LYS A 36 -0.60 -18.79 4.13
C LYS A 36 -2.11 -18.44 4.07
N GLY A 37 -2.49 -17.67 3.05
CA GLY A 37 -3.88 -17.25 2.80
C GLY A 37 -4.42 -16.17 3.74
N LYS A 38 -3.61 -15.63 4.65
CA LYS A 38 -4.02 -14.57 5.57
C LYS A 38 -3.39 -13.23 5.17
N PRO A 39 -4.15 -12.12 5.15
CA PRO A 39 -3.59 -10.78 4.96
C PRO A 39 -2.47 -10.52 5.97
N ALA A 40 -1.32 -10.04 5.48
CA ALA A 40 -0.14 -9.84 6.30
C ALA A 40 0.55 -8.50 6.02
N LEU A 41 0.55 -8.04 4.77
CA LEU A 41 1.22 -6.81 4.35
C LEU A 41 0.33 -6.01 3.40
N VAL A 42 0.57 -4.71 3.32
CA VAL A 42 0.02 -3.83 2.28
C VAL A 42 1.21 -3.23 1.54
N ILE A 43 1.15 -3.22 0.21
CA ILE A 43 2.08 -2.46 -0.63
C ILE A 43 1.34 -1.23 -1.12
N GLN A 44 1.96 -0.07 -0.96
CA GLN A 44 1.48 1.21 -1.44
C GLN A 44 2.64 1.97 -2.06
N ASP A 45 2.38 2.81 -3.07
CA ASP A 45 3.40 3.73 -3.56
C ASP A 45 3.72 4.79 -2.48
N ALA A 46 4.97 5.25 -2.46
CA ALA A 46 5.47 6.14 -1.42
C ALA A 46 4.73 7.48 -1.38
N GLY A 47 4.33 8.04 -2.53
CA GLY A 47 3.63 9.32 -2.60
C GLY A 47 2.25 9.25 -1.95
N SER A 48 1.47 8.20 -2.27
CA SER A 48 0.14 8.01 -1.69
C SER A 48 0.21 7.68 -0.19
N TYR A 49 1.28 7.00 0.25
CA TYR A 49 1.51 6.78 1.67
C TYR A 49 1.86 8.09 2.40
N GLN A 50 2.71 8.95 1.81
CA GLN A 50 3.02 10.26 2.39
C GLN A 50 1.78 11.15 2.48
N GLU A 51 0.96 11.21 1.43
CA GLU A 51 -0.30 11.97 1.44
C GLU A 51 -1.27 11.46 2.53
N LEU A 52 -1.30 10.16 2.79
CA LEU A 52 -2.06 9.57 3.90
C LEU A 52 -1.51 10.02 5.26
N MET A 53 -0.20 10.00 5.44
CA MET A 53 0.46 10.46 6.67
C MET A 53 0.23 11.95 6.91
N ASP A 54 0.38 12.81 5.91
CA ASP A 54 0.15 14.25 6.01
C ASP A 54 -1.29 14.58 6.42
N ARG A 55 -2.26 13.82 5.89
CA ARG A 55 -3.67 13.95 6.27
C ARG A 55 -3.92 13.51 7.69
N LEU A 56 -3.25 12.45 8.14
CA LEU A 56 -3.34 11.96 9.51
C LEU A 56 -2.75 12.98 10.49
N GLU A 57 -1.56 13.52 10.21
CA GLU A 57 -0.95 14.57 11.05
C GLU A 57 -1.85 15.79 11.19
N LYS A 58 -2.41 16.28 10.08
CA LYS A 58 -3.38 17.40 10.08
C LYS A 58 -4.63 17.09 10.90
N ALA A 59 -5.15 15.87 10.80
CA ALA A 59 -6.33 15.45 11.55
C ALA A 59 -6.05 15.27 13.06
N GLU A 60 -4.85 14.83 13.41
CA GLU A 60 -4.42 14.62 14.80
C GLU A 60 -3.91 15.91 15.48
N GLY A 61 -3.83 17.04 14.75
CA GLY A 61 -3.38 18.32 15.30
C GLY A 61 -1.90 18.33 15.69
N LYS A 62 -1.12 17.34 15.27
CA LYS A 62 0.34 17.36 15.36
C LYS A 62 0.83 18.31 14.27
N VAL A 63 0.80 19.60 14.57
CA VAL A 63 1.61 20.59 13.86
C VAL A 63 3.05 20.18 14.12
N THR A 64 3.70 19.61 13.11
CA THR A 64 5.16 19.55 13.10
C THR A 64 5.62 21.00 13.06
N ASP A 65 6.03 21.50 14.23
CA ASP A 65 6.74 22.77 14.37
C ASP A 65 8.01 22.69 13.49
N PRO A 66 8.41 23.77 12.80
CA PRO A 66 9.44 23.79 11.76
C PRO A 66 10.82 23.24 12.17
#